data_AF-A0A917RZQ7-F1
#
_entry.id   AF-A0A917RZQ7-F1
#
_cell.length_a   1.000
_cell.length_b   1.000
_cell.length_c   1.000
_cell.angle_alpha   90.00
_cell.angle_beta   90.00
_cell.angle_gamma   90.00
#
_symmetry.space_group_name_H-M   'P 1'
#
loop_
_entity.id
_entity.type
_entity.pdbx_description
1 polymer ?
#
loop_
_entity_poly.entity_id
_entity_poly.type
_entity_poly.pdbx_seq_one_letter_code
_entity_poly.pdbx_strand_id
1 'polypeptide(L)' 'MTLEADHLTKRFQDFIAVDNLSFKAESGEIFGLIGQNGARKTTTLRMILNLLIPTSGIIKWNGESVQP' A
#
# COMPACT_ATOMS: atom_id res chain seq x y z
N MET A 1 2.88 17.35 1.20
CA MET A 1 3.45 16.02 1.48
C MET A 1 2.53 15.00 0.84
N THR A 2 3.08 13.94 0.27
CA THR A 2 2.29 12.99 -0.53
C THR A 2 2.74 11.57 -0.24
N LEU A 3 1.79 10.69 0.06
CA LEU A 3 1.99 9.25 0.09
C LEU A 3 1.52 8.67 -1.25
N GLU A 4 2.37 7.92 -1.93
CA GLU A 4 2.05 7.26 -3.19
C GLU A 4 2.27 5.75 -3.05
N ALA A 5 1.27 4.96 -3.43
CA ALA A 5 1.41 3.54 -3.71
C ALA A 5 1.33 3.35 -5.22
N ASP A 6 2.29 2.64 -5.79
CA ASP A 6 2.46 2.49 -7.23
C ASP A 6 2.58 1.00 -7.59
N HIS A 7 1.51 0.47 -8.21
CA HIS A 7 1.34 -0.93 -8.60
C HIS A 7 1.58 -1.93 -7.45
N LEU A 8 1.16 -1.54 -6.24
CA LEU A 8 1.48 -2.25 -5.01
C LEU A 8 0.80 -3.61 -4.97
N THR A 9 1.61 -4.67 -4.90
CA THR A 9 1.13 -6.05 -4.92
C THR A 9 1.72 -6.83 -3.75
N LYS A 10 0.88 -7.61 -3.08
CA LYS A 10 1.32 -8.57 -2.05
C LYS A 10 0.76 -9.95 -2.32
N ARG A 11 1.68 -10.89 -2.58
CA ARG A 11 1.42 -12.32 -2.69
C ARG A 11 1.94 -13.04 -1.46
N PHE A 12 1.16 -14.01 -0.98
CA PHE A 12 1.52 -14.98 0.03
C PHE A 12 1.40 -16.36 -0.60
N GLN A 13 2.54 -16.98 -0.94
CA GLN A 13 2.56 -18.27 -1.64
C GLN A 13 1.59 -18.26 -2.84
N ASP A 14 0.50 -19.02 -2.75
CA ASP A 14 -0.48 -19.19 -3.83
C ASP A 14 -1.63 -18.15 -3.82
N PHE A 15 -1.62 -17.21 -2.88
CA PHE A 15 -2.70 -16.24 -2.67
C PHE A 15 -2.26 -14.79 -2.88
N ILE A 16 -3.01 -14.01 -3.67
CA ILE A 16 -2.80 -12.57 -3.84
C ILE A 16 -3.68 -11.81 -2.84
N ALA A 17 -3.07 -11.14 -1.87
CA ALA A 17 -3.77 -10.33 -0.88
C ALA A 17 -4.04 -8.91 -1.37
N VAL A 18 -3.06 -8.30 -2.01
CA VAL A 18 -3.23 -6.98 -2.64
C VAL A 18 -2.74 -7.14 -4.06
N ASP A 19 -3.56 -6.74 -5.02
CA ASP A 19 -3.29 -6.91 -6.44
C ASP A 19 -3.26 -5.56 -7.12
N ASN A 20 -2.07 -5.14 -7.55
CA ASN A 20 -1.86 -3.95 -8.37
C ASN A 20 -2.54 -2.66 -7.86
N LEU A 21 -2.40 -2.35 -6.56
CA LEU A 21 -3.01 -1.17 -5.95
C LEU A 21 -2.18 0.09 -6.21
N SER A 22 -2.79 1.09 -6.86
CA SER A 22 -2.19 2.42 -7.07
C SER A 22 -3.08 3.52 -6.50
N PHE A 23 -2.52 4.39 -5.68
CA PHE A 23 -3.21 5.60 -5.20
C PHE A 23 -2.20 6.66 -4.73
N LYS A 24 -2.68 7.90 -4.63
CA LYS A 24 -1.98 9.03 -4.02
C LYS A 24 -2.85 9.62 -2.92
N ALA A 25 -2.24 9.94 -1.79
CA ALA A 25 -2.89 10.63 -0.68
C ALA A 25 -2.11 11.91 -0.40
N GLU A 26 -2.76 13.05 -0.61
CA GLU A 26 -2.15 14.38 -0.43
C GLU A 26 -2.31 14.88 1.01
N SER A 27 -1.37 15.71 1.43
CA SER A 27 -1.44 16.36 2.74
C SER A 27 -2.66 17.28 2.82
N GLY A 28 -3.39 17.17 3.93
CA GLY A 28 -4.63 17.93 4.15
C GLY A 28 -5.89 17.18 3.72
N GLU A 29 -5.76 16.01 3.10
CA GLU A 29 -6.89 15.16 2.74
C GLU A 29 -7.12 14.03 3.75
N ILE A 30 -8.38 13.63 3.90
CA ILE A 30 -8.74 12.42 4.63
C ILE A 30 -8.87 11.28 3.63
N PHE A 31 -7.94 10.34 3.68
CA PHE A 31 -7.98 9.13 2.86
C PHE A 31 -8.61 7.97 3.63
N GLY A 32 -9.68 7.38 3.08
CA GLY A 32 -10.38 6.25 3.67
C GLY A 32 -10.07 4.93 2.97
N LEU A 33 -9.45 3.98 3.67
CA LEU A 33 -9.33 2.60 3.19
C LEU A 33 -10.50 1.75 3.72
N ILE A 34 -11.58 1.65 2.95
CA ILE A 34 -12.84 1.04 3.36
C ILE A 34 -13.10 -0.27 2.60
N GLY A 35 -13.69 -1.25 3.28
CA GLY A 35 -14.06 -2.54 2.71
C GLY A 35 -14.42 -3.56 3.78
N GLN A 36 -14.98 -4.70 3.38
CA GLN A 36 -15.36 -5.77 4.31
C GLN A 36 -14.17 -6.43 5.03
N ASN A 37 -14.44 -7.27 6.03
CA ASN A 37 -13.41 -8.12 6.62
C ASN A 37 -12.81 -9.04 5.56
N GLY A 38 -11.49 -9.21 5.58
CA GLY A 38 -10.79 -9.96 4.53
C GLY A 38 -10.49 -9.16 3.26
N ALA A 39 -10.97 -7.91 3.10
CA ALA A 39 -10.60 -7.03 1.98
C ALA A 39 -9.12 -6.54 2.01
N ARG A 40 -8.31 -7.10 2.91
CA ARG A 40 -6.84 -6.89 2.99
C ARG A 40 -6.38 -5.47 3.32
N LYS A 41 -7.26 -4.64 3.87
CA LYS A 41 -6.97 -3.31 4.41
C LYS A 41 -5.73 -3.27 5.33
N THR A 42 -5.68 -4.16 6.32
CA THR A 42 -4.54 -4.26 7.25
C THR A 42 -3.25 -4.67 6.55
N THR A 43 -3.32 -5.51 5.52
CA THR A 43 -2.16 -5.88 4.69
C THR A 43 -1.63 -4.65 3.95
N THR A 44 -2.51 -3.86 3.33
CA THR A 44 -2.14 -2.60 2.67
C THR A 44 -1.51 -1.60 3.65
N LEU A 45 -2.13 -1.36 4.80
CA LEU A 45 -1.58 -0.46 5.82
C LEU A 45 -0.21 -0.91 6.34
N ARG A 46 -0.02 -2.21 6.56
CA ARG A 46 1.28 -2.74 6.98
C ARG A 46 2.36 -2.53 5.91
N MET A 47 2.02 -2.59 4.63
CA MET A 47 2.98 -2.26 3.57
C MET A 47 3.37 -0.78 3.60
N ILE A 48 2.37 0.11 3.69
CA ILE A 48 2.59 1.58 3.78
C ILE A 48 3.50 1.93 4.97
N LEU A 49 3.28 1.30 6.12
CA LEU A 49 4.06 1.51 7.35
C LEU A 49 5.42 0.80 7.34
N ASN A 50 5.82 0.19 6.22
CA ASN A 50 7.02 -0.62 6.07
C ASN A 50 7.14 -1.80 7.08
N LEU A 51 5.99 -2.30 7.56
CA LEU A 51 5.89 -3.47 8.44
C LEU A 51 5.72 -4.78 7.64
N LEU A 52 5.50 -4.67 6.34
CA LEU A 52 5.34 -5.79 5.42
C LEU A 52 5.89 -5.40 4.04
N ILE A 53 6.90 -6.12 3.56
CA ILE A 53 7.49 -5.81 2.26
C ILE A 53 6.51 -6.24 1.15
N PRO A 54 6.18 -5.36 0.17
CA PRO A 54 5.39 -5.76 -0.99
C PRO A 54 6.12 -6.83 -1.81
N THR A 55 5.37 -7.66 -2.55
CA THR A 55 5.95 -8.59 -3.51
C THR A 55 6.45 -7.84 -4.75
N SER A 56 5.71 -6.82 -5.18
CA SER A 56 6.10 -5.91 -6.26
C SER A 56 5.40 -4.56 -6.09
N GLY A 57 5.83 -3.58 -6.88
CA GLY A 57 5.39 -2.19 -6.73
C GLY A 57 6.20 -1.46 -5.67
N ILE A 58 5.89 -0.18 -5.47
CA ILE A 58 6.68 0.70 -4.61
C ILE A 58 5.78 1.65 -3.83
N ILE A 59 6.24 2.01 -2.64
CA ILE A 59 5.64 3.08 -1.83
C ILE A 59 6.61 4.25 -1.87
N LYS A 60 6.09 5.46 -2.12
CA LYS A 60 6.88 6.69 -2.14
C LYS A 60 6.33 7.68 -1.12
N TRP A 61 7.21 8.36 -0.41
CA TRP A 61 6.90 9.50 0.45
C TRP A 61 7.54 10.73 -0.16
N ASN A 62 6.73 11.72 -0.53
CA ASN A 62 7.19 12.93 -1.24
C ASN A 62 8.01 12.62 -2.51
N GLY A 63 7.66 11.54 -3.21
CA GLY A 63 8.35 11.09 -4.44
C GLY A 63 9.57 10.20 -4.20
N GLU A 64 10.05 10.07 -2.95
CA GLU A 64 11.17 9.20 -2.60
C GLU A 64 10.68 7.81 -2.18
N SER A 65 11.33 6.77 -2.69
CA SER A 65 11.02 5.38 -2.36
C SER A 65 11.20 5.11 -0.87
N VAL A 66 10.16 4.61 -0.23
CA VAL A 66 10.20 4.13 1.14
C VAL A 66 10.54 2.63 1.08
N GLN A 67 11.82 2.33 1.22
CA GLN A 67 12.32 0.97 1.40
C GLN A 67 13.04 0.88 2.75
N PRO A 68 13.07 -0.29 3.41
CA PRO A 68 13.98 -0.51 4.52
C PRO A 68 15.44 -0.41 4.10
#